data_AF-A0A947BUX5-F1
#
_entry.id   AF-A0A947BUX5-F1
#
_cell.length_a   1.000
_cell.length_b   1.000
_cell.length_c   1.000
_cell.angle_alpha   90.00
_cell.angle_beta   90.00
_cell.angle_gamma   90.00
#
_symmetry.space_group_name_H-M   'P 1'
#
loop_
_entity.id
_entity.type
_entity.pdbx_description
1 polymer ?
#
loop_
_entity_poly.entity_id
_entity_poly.type
_entity_poly.pdbx_seq_one_letter_code
_entity_poly.pdbx_strand_id
1 'polypeptide(L)'
;MGDSALAESESKTSTADHRKFEQLKTKFKTGPEVTRACLECHTNAAKQIHQTKHWNWEYKNPDTGQMLGKRHVVNNFCISAAANMESCTKCHIGYGWTNDSFDFASEENVDCLVCHDTTGQYSREALRKPGKRRPKLEKFAQNVGPTSRKTCGTCHFAGGGAKAVKHGDIDPTLEHPDYFVDVHMDMDGLNFQCATCHQSDQHEIQGSRYSPEAADKGEIGVFGRQGSERNSCRKCHGSSPHPSKEKLNSHTDKIACQTCHIPQFSRGDYGSKMWWDWSTAGQLGADGKQFAKQDKDGFEIYATKKGDFKWDKHTDPEYRWLNGTVVYTTLEDQIDPSGIVQINQFLGEAGEPGSRIWPVKIMRGKQPYDVELKKLVAPLTTTDKGYWKTLNWSQGIELGMKTVDRPYSGNYGFVETEMTWPITHMVAPASEALQCDECHTNDGVLDNVEGVYIPGRGEHSWLDRIGFAVVLMTLIGVLGHGAARLLFRRKNVD
;
A
#
# COMPACT_ATOMS: atom_id res chain seq x y z
N MET A 1 -15.25 19.24 -38.82
CA MET A 1 -13.96 19.64 -39.42
C MET A 1 -13.17 20.37 -38.35
N GLY A 2 -12.06 19.78 -37.96
CA GLY A 2 -11.24 20.24 -36.84
C GLY A 2 -10.42 19.06 -36.32
N ASP A 3 -9.60 18.49 -37.20
CA ASP A 3 -8.54 17.54 -36.82
C ASP A 3 -7.64 18.22 -35.79
N SER A 4 -7.81 17.84 -34.53
CA SER A 4 -6.79 18.02 -33.51
C SER A 4 -5.94 16.76 -33.55
N ALA A 5 -4.96 16.76 -34.45
CA ALA A 5 -3.88 15.78 -34.45
C ALA A 5 -3.33 15.67 -33.02
N LEU A 6 -3.54 14.53 -32.40
CA LEU A 6 -2.85 14.14 -31.18
C LEU A 6 -1.35 14.17 -31.51
N ALA A 7 -0.68 15.22 -31.05
CA ALA A 7 0.76 15.23 -31.04
C ALA A 7 1.19 14.06 -30.16
N GLU A 8 1.72 13.00 -30.79
CA GLU A 8 2.57 12.04 -30.10
C GLU A 8 3.58 12.85 -29.29
N SER A 9 3.45 12.83 -27.97
CA SER A 9 4.48 13.41 -27.13
C SER A 9 5.70 12.51 -27.27
N GLU A 10 6.58 12.82 -28.22
CA GLU A 10 7.97 12.39 -28.14
C GLU A 10 8.49 12.91 -26.80
N SER A 11 8.49 12.04 -25.77
CA SER A 11 9.12 12.37 -24.51
C SER A 11 10.56 12.71 -24.84
N LYS A 12 10.95 13.97 -24.64
CA LYS A 12 12.30 14.44 -24.95
C LYS A 12 13.29 13.47 -24.31
N THR A 13 13.95 12.75 -25.20
CA THR A 13 14.93 11.72 -24.92
C THR A 13 16.03 12.31 -24.04
N SER A 14 16.48 11.54 -23.06
CA SER A 14 17.68 11.84 -22.27
C SER A 14 18.76 12.46 -23.16
N THR A 15 19.49 13.45 -22.66
CA THR A 15 20.59 14.07 -23.41
C THR A 15 21.76 13.10 -23.63
N ALA A 16 21.74 11.91 -23.01
CA ALA A 16 22.71 10.85 -23.16
C ALA A 16 22.13 9.63 -23.90
N ASP A 17 22.83 9.16 -24.94
CA ASP A 17 22.58 7.86 -25.59
C ASP A 17 23.57 6.82 -25.06
N HIS A 18 23.09 5.97 -24.14
CA HIS A 18 23.92 4.97 -23.48
C HIS A 18 24.56 3.95 -24.43
N ARG A 19 24.03 3.76 -25.65
CA ARG A 19 24.62 2.89 -26.67
C ARG A 19 25.95 3.43 -27.22
N LYS A 20 26.22 4.73 -27.04
CA LYS A 20 27.41 5.39 -27.58
C LYS A 20 28.60 5.37 -26.61
N PHE A 21 28.40 5.11 -25.32
CA PHE A 21 29.48 5.08 -24.33
C PHE A 21 30.34 3.82 -24.47
N GLU A 22 31.66 4.00 -24.60
CA GLU A 22 32.62 2.90 -24.73
C GLU A 22 32.63 1.98 -23.49
N GLN A 23 32.41 2.56 -22.31
CA GLN A 23 32.24 1.84 -21.03
C GLN A 23 31.16 0.76 -21.10
N LEU A 24 30.13 0.97 -21.91
CA LEU A 24 28.98 0.06 -22.05
C LEU A 24 29.10 -0.86 -23.28
N LYS A 25 30.18 -0.74 -24.07
CA LYS A 25 30.48 -1.62 -25.22
C LYS A 25 31.37 -2.81 -24.85
N THR A 26 31.20 -3.32 -23.63
CA THR A 26 31.88 -4.51 -23.12
C THR A 26 30.88 -5.60 -22.76
N LYS A 27 31.36 -6.83 -22.56
CA LYS A 27 30.54 -7.95 -22.09
C LYS A 27 30.64 -8.05 -20.57
N PHE A 28 29.56 -7.69 -19.88
CA PHE A 28 29.48 -7.83 -18.43
C PHE A 28 29.12 -9.26 -18.02
N LYS A 29 29.80 -9.79 -17.00
CA LYS A 29 29.58 -11.12 -16.43
C LYS A 29 28.63 -11.09 -15.23
N THR A 30 28.57 -9.95 -14.54
CA THR A 30 27.80 -9.77 -13.30
C THR A 30 27.12 -8.41 -13.26
N GLY A 31 26.06 -8.28 -12.46
CA GLY A 31 25.39 -7.02 -12.20
C GLY A 31 26.32 -5.94 -11.63
N PRO A 32 27.14 -6.23 -10.60
CA PRO A 32 28.09 -5.25 -10.07
C PRO A 32 29.10 -4.68 -11.07
N GLU A 33 29.50 -5.46 -12.09
CA GLU A 33 30.34 -4.92 -13.18
C GLU A 33 29.61 -3.85 -14.01
N VAL A 34 28.30 -3.99 -14.21
CA VAL A 34 27.47 -2.96 -14.86
C VAL A 34 27.41 -1.73 -13.98
N THR A 35 27.12 -1.90 -12.69
CA THR A 35 27.03 -0.79 -11.73
C THR A 35 28.34 -0.01 -11.66
N ARG A 36 29.49 -0.70 -11.61
CA ARG A 36 30.81 -0.06 -11.66
C ARG A 36 30.97 0.83 -12.90
N ALA A 37 30.55 0.35 -14.07
CA ALA A 37 30.59 1.15 -15.30
C ALA A 37 29.63 2.36 -15.23
N CYS A 38 28.44 2.20 -14.65
CA CYS A 38 27.51 3.32 -14.43
C CYS A 38 28.10 4.40 -13.51
N LEU A 39 28.83 3.99 -12.46
CA LEU A 39 29.41 4.90 -11.47
C LEU A 39 30.56 5.77 -12.01
N GLU A 40 31.13 5.44 -13.17
CA GLU A 40 32.10 6.33 -13.85
C GLU A 40 31.47 7.67 -14.27
N CYS A 41 30.16 7.71 -14.48
CA CYS A 41 29.42 8.92 -14.85
C CYS A 41 28.38 9.34 -13.79
N HIS A 42 27.73 8.38 -13.12
CA HIS A 42 26.71 8.61 -12.10
C HIS A 42 27.29 8.54 -10.68
N THR A 43 28.33 9.33 -10.42
CA THR A 43 29.21 9.23 -9.24
C THR A 43 28.53 9.40 -7.87
N ASN A 44 27.31 9.93 -7.84
CA ASN A 44 26.52 10.10 -6.60
C ASN A 44 25.28 9.19 -6.53
N ALA A 45 24.92 8.48 -7.59
CA ALA A 45 23.64 7.78 -7.66
C ALA A 45 23.56 6.64 -6.62
N ALA A 46 24.61 5.85 -6.46
CA ALA A 46 24.64 4.80 -5.42
C ALA A 46 24.56 5.40 -4.01
N LYS A 47 25.31 6.48 -3.74
CA LYS A 47 25.30 7.17 -2.44
C LYS A 47 23.93 7.73 -2.08
N GLN A 48 23.21 8.25 -3.08
CA GLN A 48 21.83 8.69 -2.94
C GLN A 48 20.92 7.50 -2.61
N ILE A 49 20.98 6.42 -3.39
CA ILE A 49 20.23 5.19 -3.16
C ILE A 49 20.48 4.62 -1.76
N HIS A 50 21.73 4.66 -1.27
CA HIS A 50 22.11 4.16 0.06
C HIS A 50 21.40 4.87 1.20
N GLN A 51 20.82 6.06 0.99
CA GLN A 51 20.07 6.79 2.00
C GLN A 51 18.58 6.41 2.03
N THR A 52 18.11 5.67 1.02
CA THR A 52 16.69 5.42 0.80
C THR A 52 16.16 4.19 1.55
N LYS A 53 14.84 4.16 1.74
CA LYS A 53 14.10 2.97 2.22
C LYS A 53 14.25 1.76 1.29
N HIS A 54 14.44 1.97 -0.02
CA HIS A 54 14.57 0.89 -1.00
C HIS A 54 15.88 0.11 -0.81
N TRP A 55 16.97 0.80 -0.44
CA TRP A 55 18.25 0.18 -0.13
C TRP A 55 18.28 -0.44 1.26
N ASN A 56 17.99 0.37 2.28
CA ASN A 56 18.18 -0.07 3.66
C ASN A 56 17.09 -1.04 4.13
N TRP A 57 15.88 -0.95 3.56
CA TRP A 57 14.67 -1.58 4.11
C TRP A 57 14.40 -1.21 5.56
N GLU A 58 14.81 0.00 5.95
CA GLU A 58 14.63 0.59 7.27
C GLU A 58 13.92 1.93 7.16
N TYR A 59 13.19 2.27 8.21
CA TYR A 59 12.54 3.56 8.36
C TYR A 59 12.39 3.87 9.85
N LYS A 60 13.15 4.85 10.35
CA LYS A 60 12.95 5.36 11.70
C LYS A 60 11.75 6.31 11.67
N ASN A 61 10.63 5.89 12.24
CA ASN A 61 9.44 6.73 12.30
C ASN A 61 9.68 7.87 13.31
N PRO A 62 9.59 9.14 12.89
CA PRO A 62 9.86 10.28 13.77
C PRO A 62 8.76 10.51 14.81
N ASP A 63 7.51 10.15 14.50
CA ASP A 63 6.36 10.40 15.37
C ASP A 63 6.24 9.37 16.48
N THR A 64 6.49 8.09 16.15
CA THR A 64 6.38 6.97 17.11
C THR A 64 7.72 6.55 17.71
N GLY A 65 8.83 6.98 17.11
CA GLY A 65 10.19 6.54 17.47
C GLY A 65 10.53 5.11 17.02
N GLN A 66 9.59 4.37 16.42
CA GLN A 66 9.78 2.96 16.05
C GLN A 66 10.79 2.81 14.91
N MET A 67 11.66 1.81 15.01
CA MET A 67 12.44 1.33 13.88
C MET A 67 11.59 0.38 13.04
N LEU A 68 11.11 0.86 11.90
CA LEU A 68 10.26 0.13 10.97
C LEU A 68 11.04 -0.20 9.69
N GLY A 69 10.35 -0.67 8.66
CA GLY A 69 10.95 -1.13 7.42
C GLY A 69 10.91 -2.65 7.30
N LYS A 70 11.11 -3.16 6.08
CA LYS A 70 10.94 -4.60 5.77
C LYS A 70 11.91 -5.50 6.56
N ARG A 71 13.03 -4.96 7.06
CA ARG A 71 13.95 -5.66 7.96
C ARG A 71 13.45 -5.80 9.39
N HIS A 72 12.51 -4.96 9.81
CA HIS A 72 12.10 -4.84 11.22
C HIS A 72 10.66 -5.28 11.47
N VAL A 73 9.76 -5.02 10.52
CA VAL A 73 8.34 -5.27 10.71
C VAL A 73 7.95 -6.73 10.47
N VAL A 74 7.01 -7.20 11.28
CA VAL A 74 6.26 -8.43 11.05
C VAL A 74 5.01 -8.09 10.23
N ASN A 75 4.56 -9.03 9.39
CA ASN A 75 3.26 -8.97 8.71
C ASN A 75 2.49 -10.29 8.94
N ASN A 76 1.24 -10.34 8.50
CA ASN A 76 0.44 -11.58 8.51
C ASN A 76 0.35 -12.25 7.13
N PHE A 77 1.39 -12.07 6.31
CA PHE A 77 1.60 -12.81 5.06
C PHE A 77 2.72 -13.85 5.26
N CYS A 78 3.94 -13.55 4.82
CA CYS A 78 5.13 -14.38 5.02
C CYS A 78 5.81 -14.16 6.39
N ILE A 79 5.17 -13.43 7.29
CA ILE A 79 5.59 -13.15 8.67
C ILE A 79 6.79 -12.19 8.74
N SER A 80 8.01 -12.64 8.46
CA SER A 80 9.20 -11.80 8.60
C SER A 80 10.21 -12.05 7.49
N ALA A 81 10.68 -10.95 6.88
CA ALA A 81 11.78 -11.02 5.91
C ALA A 81 13.14 -11.20 6.58
N ALA A 82 13.32 -10.70 7.80
CA ALA A 82 14.59 -10.77 8.53
C ALA A 82 15.04 -12.23 8.75
N ALA A 83 14.12 -13.09 9.17
CA ALA A 83 14.37 -14.53 9.31
C ALA A 83 14.48 -15.27 7.96
N ASN A 84 14.21 -14.63 6.81
CA ASN A 84 14.08 -15.28 5.50
C ASN A 84 14.75 -14.47 4.37
N MET A 85 15.86 -13.81 4.67
CA MET A 85 16.43 -12.75 3.84
C MET A 85 16.72 -13.20 2.40
N GLU A 86 17.39 -14.34 2.21
CA GLU A 86 17.78 -14.86 0.88
C GLU A 86 16.59 -14.98 -0.10
N SER A 87 15.43 -15.41 0.39
CA SER A 87 14.22 -15.53 -0.41
C SER A 87 13.55 -14.18 -0.65
N CYS A 88 13.57 -13.30 0.36
CA CYS A 88 12.87 -12.02 0.34
C CYS A 88 13.59 -10.96 -0.50
N THR A 89 14.92 -11.00 -0.55
CA THR A 89 15.77 -10.02 -1.28
C THR A 89 15.71 -10.19 -2.79
N LYS A 90 14.94 -11.15 -3.33
CA LYS A 90 14.59 -11.17 -4.75
C LYS A 90 13.97 -9.84 -5.22
N CYS A 91 13.29 -9.13 -4.31
CA CYS A 91 12.70 -7.81 -4.55
C CYS A 91 13.50 -6.66 -3.94
N HIS A 92 14.76 -6.87 -3.55
CA HIS A 92 15.66 -5.79 -3.13
C HIS A 92 16.36 -5.18 -4.34
N ILE A 93 16.77 -3.93 -4.26
CA ILE A 93 17.43 -3.19 -5.34
C ILE A 93 18.97 -3.31 -5.30
N GLY A 94 19.50 -4.39 -4.73
CA GLY A 94 20.93 -4.62 -4.64
C GLY A 94 21.33 -6.08 -4.81
N TYR A 95 22.50 -6.33 -5.39
CA TYR A 95 23.05 -7.66 -5.65
C TYR A 95 23.66 -8.29 -4.40
N GLY A 96 23.54 -9.60 -4.23
CA GLY A 96 24.30 -10.33 -3.20
C GLY A 96 23.74 -10.34 -1.77
N TRP A 97 22.67 -9.61 -1.45
CA TRP A 97 22.09 -9.66 -0.10
C TRP A 97 21.40 -10.99 0.20
N THR A 98 22.02 -11.83 1.03
CA THR A 98 21.49 -13.14 1.46
C THR A 98 21.41 -13.31 2.97
N ASN A 99 22.20 -12.56 3.73
CA ASN A 99 22.31 -12.60 5.20
C ASN A 99 22.85 -11.26 5.73
N ASP A 100 23.20 -11.21 7.01
CA ASP A 100 23.68 -10.00 7.70
C ASP A 100 25.11 -9.58 7.34
N SER A 101 25.84 -10.38 6.54
CA SER A 101 27.17 -10.02 6.03
C SER A 101 27.11 -9.16 4.76
N PHE A 102 25.93 -8.70 4.36
CA PHE A 102 25.77 -7.83 3.20
C PHE A 102 26.38 -6.45 3.43
N ASP A 103 27.27 -6.04 2.54
CA ASP A 103 27.92 -4.73 2.60
C ASP A 103 27.01 -3.64 2.02
N PHE A 104 26.28 -2.95 2.91
CA PHE A 104 25.43 -1.81 2.57
C PHE A 104 26.21 -0.55 2.16
N ALA A 105 27.53 -0.51 2.36
CA ALA A 105 28.38 0.60 1.92
C ALA A 105 28.91 0.41 0.48
N SER A 106 28.87 -0.81 -0.05
CA SER A 106 29.37 -1.11 -1.40
C SER A 106 28.45 -0.51 -2.47
N GLU A 107 28.93 0.54 -3.13
CA GLU A 107 28.21 1.21 -4.23
C GLU A 107 27.97 0.28 -5.43
N GLU A 108 28.90 -0.66 -5.68
CA GLU A 108 28.79 -1.63 -6.78
C GLU A 108 27.66 -2.63 -6.58
N ASN A 109 27.18 -2.80 -5.34
CA ASN A 109 26.08 -3.71 -5.05
C ASN A 109 24.71 -3.11 -5.41
N VAL A 110 24.60 -1.84 -5.79
CA VAL A 110 23.33 -1.25 -6.25
C VAL A 110 22.92 -1.85 -7.61
N ASP A 111 21.67 -2.31 -7.72
CA ASP A 111 21.10 -2.82 -8.97
C ASP A 111 20.43 -1.67 -9.74
N CYS A 112 21.19 -0.94 -10.55
CA CYS A 112 20.64 0.16 -11.35
C CYS A 112 19.63 -0.31 -12.41
N LEU A 113 19.78 -1.55 -12.90
CA LEU A 113 18.98 -2.07 -14.02
C LEU A 113 17.55 -2.42 -13.61
N VAL A 114 17.32 -2.82 -12.35
CA VAL A 114 15.98 -3.24 -11.89
C VAL A 114 14.92 -2.16 -12.04
N CYS A 115 15.32 -0.88 -11.92
CA CYS A 115 14.43 0.26 -12.08
C CYS A 115 14.50 0.88 -13.47
N HIS A 116 15.66 0.83 -14.14
CA HIS A 116 15.94 1.59 -15.36
C HIS A 116 15.97 0.76 -16.65
N ASP A 117 15.80 -0.56 -16.61
CA ASP A 117 15.68 -1.36 -17.84
C ASP A 117 14.45 -0.96 -18.66
N THR A 118 14.65 -0.55 -19.91
CA THR A 118 13.56 -0.29 -20.86
C THR A 118 13.33 -1.43 -21.84
N THR A 119 14.16 -2.49 -21.80
CA THR A 119 14.00 -3.62 -22.71
C THR A 119 12.86 -4.57 -22.31
N GLY A 120 12.40 -4.46 -21.04
CA GLY A 120 11.38 -5.32 -20.45
C GLY A 120 11.83 -6.77 -20.26
N GLN A 121 13.13 -7.03 -20.33
CA GLN A 121 13.73 -8.36 -20.31
C GLN A 121 14.68 -8.56 -19.14
N TYR A 122 15.04 -7.51 -18.42
CA TYR A 122 15.86 -7.64 -17.22
C TYR A 122 15.11 -8.45 -16.15
N SER A 123 15.76 -9.51 -15.68
CA SER A 123 15.24 -10.33 -14.59
C SER A 123 16.39 -10.73 -13.68
N ARG A 124 16.29 -10.31 -12.42
CA ARG A 124 17.26 -10.68 -11.40
C ARG A 124 17.25 -12.18 -11.11
N GLU A 125 16.10 -12.84 -11.25
CA GLU A 125 16.03 -14.30 -11.13
C GLU A 125 16.80 -14.99 -12.26
N ALA A 126 16.67 -14.51 -13.50
CA ALA A 126 17.44 -15.03 -14.63
C ALA A 126 18.96 -14.82 -14.48
N LEU A 127 19.40 -13.84 -13.69
CA LEU A 127 20.80 -13.66 -13.31
C LEU A 127 21.26 -14.65 -12.24
N ARG A 128 20.44 -14.89 -11.21
CA ARG A 128 20.75 -15.85 -10.12
C ARG A 128 20.71 -17.30 -10.60
N LYS A 129 19.81 -17.62 -11.52
CA LYS A 129 19.61 -18.94 -12.11
C LYS A 129 19.58 -18.82 -13.63
N PRO A 130 20.74 -18.62 -14.28
CA PRO A 130 20.78 -18.54 -15.72
C PRO A 130 20.33 -19.87 -16.32
N GLY A 131 19.37 -19.80 -17.24
CA GLY A 131 19.02 -20.93 -18.09
C GLY A 131 20.15 -21.25 -19.07
N LYS A 132 19.82 -21.93 -20.18
CA LYS A 132 20.81 -22.30 -21.22
C LYS A 132 21.54 -21.09 -21.84
N ARG A 133 20.97 -19.88 -21.73
CA ARG A 133 21.58 -18.62 -22.20
C ARG A 133 21.59 -17.61 -21.06
N ARG A 134 22.76 -17.03 -20.78
CA ARG A 134 22.88 -15.94 -19.81
C ARG A 134 22.29 -14.65 -20.40
N PRO A 135 21.60 -13.82 -19.59
CA PRO A 135 21.17 -12.50 -20.02
C PRO A 135 22.37 -11.65 -20.48
N LYS A 136 22.20 -10.92 -21.59
CA LYS A 136 23.20 -10.00 -22.13
C LYS A 136 23.09 -8.66 -21.41
N LEU A 137 23.78 -8.54 -20.29
CA LEU A 137 23.73 -7.36 -19.42
C LEU A 137 24.09 -6.07 -20.16
N GLU A 138 25.00 -6.13 -21.13
CA GLU A 138 25.37 -5.00 -21.98
C GLU A 138 24.18 -4.44 -22.77
N LYS A 139 23.24 -5.31 -23.20
CA LYS A 139 22.02 -4.87 -23.89
C LYS A 139 21.12 -4.06 -22.95
N PHE A 140 21.01 -4.46 -21.69
CA PHE A 140 20.19 -3.73 -20.72
C PHE A 140 20.85 -2.41 -20.35
N ALA A 141 22.15 -2.42 -20.04
CA ALA A 141 22.92 -1.22 -19.73
C ALA A 141 22.87 -0.17 -20.84
N GLN A 142 22.94 -0.60 -22.10
CA GLN A 142 22.86 0.30 -23.26
C GLN A 142 21.46 0.86 -23.52
N ASN A 143 20.41 0.24 -22.96
CA ASN A 143 19.01 0.66 -23.14
C ASN A 143 18.37 1.10 -21.81
N VAL A 144 19.17 1.63 -20.87
CA VAL A 144 18.62 2.21 -19.66
C VAL A 144 17.85 3.50 -19.97
N GLY A 145 16.82 3.79 -19.17
CA GLY A 145 15.97 4.96 -19.33
C GLY A 145 15.13 5.24 -18.09
N PRO A 146 14.09 6.10 -18.22
CA PRO A 146 13.15 6.38 -17.14
C PRO A 146 12.47 5.10 -16.61
N THR A 147 12.08 5.11 -15.33
CA THR A 147 11.31 4.01 -14.74
C THR A 147 9.95 3.86 -15.42
N SER A 148 9.40 2.65 -15.41
CA SER A 148 8.06 2.36 -15.90
C SER A 148 7.23 1.62 -14.85
N ARG A 149 5.91 1.53 -15.05
CA ARG A 149 5.04 0.69 -14.20
C ARG A 149 5.54 -0.76 -14.13
N LYS A 150 6.11 -1.29 -15.22
CA LYS A 150 6.73 -2.63 -15.25
C LYS A 150 7.95 -2.75 -14.33
N THR A 151 8.87 -1.77 -14.35
CA THR A 151 10.08 -1.85 -13.53
C THR A 151 9.76 -1.72 -12.05
N CYS A 152 8.85 -0.81 -11.66
CA CYS A 152 8.30 -0.75 -10.30
C CYS A 152 7.56 -2.05 -9.93
N GLY A 153 6.73 -2.54 -10.86
CA GLY A 153 5.89 -3.72 -10.75
C GLY A 153 6.64 -5.04 -10.53
N THR A 154 7.90 -5.12 -10.97
CA THR A 154 8.78 -6.28 -10.72
C THR A 154 8.85 -6.66 -9.24
N CYS A 155 8.69 -5.68 -8.35
CA CYS A 155 8.60 -5.90 -6.91
C CYS A 155 7.21 -5.58 -6.34
N HIS A 156 6.53 -4.54 -6.85
CA HIS A 156 5.29 -4.05 -6.24
C HIS A 156 4.05 -4.86 -6.61
N PHE A 157 4.00 -5.46 -7.81
CA PHE A 157 2.85 -6.27 -8.26
C PHE A 157 2.80 -7.67 -7.64
N ALA A 158 3.92 -8.14 -7.09
CA ALA A 158 4.07 -9.45 -6.47
C ALA A 158 4.76 -9.34 -5.10
N GLY A 159 3.95 -9.21 -4.04
CA GLY A 159 4.40 -9.22 -2.65
C GLY A 159 3.63 -10.28 -1.85
N GLY A 160 4.22 -10.85 -0.81
CA GLY A 160 3.55 -11.89 0.00
C GLY A 160 3.51 -13.29 -0.65
N GLY A 161 4.37 -13.53 -1.63
CA GLY A 161 4.60 -14.86 -2.22
C GLY A 161 3.87 -15.15 -3.53
N ALA A 162 3.04 -14.23 -4.03
CA ALA A 162 2.44 -14.29 -5.37
C ALA A 162 1.98 -12.88 -5.84
N LYS A 163 1.46 -12.79 -7.06
CA LYS A 163 0.86 -11.58 -7.63
C LYS A 163 -0.38 -11.15 -6.84
N ALA A 164 -0.63 -9.85 -6.70
CA ALA A 164 -1.82 -9.24 -6.07
C ALA A 164 -2.13 -9.61 -4.60
N VAL A 165 -1.31 -10.44 -3.95
CA VAL A 165 -1.57 -10.92 -2.59
C VAL A 165 -1.62 -9.79 -1.56
N LYS A 166 -0.72 -8.79 -1.67
CA LYS A 166 -0.44 -7.87 -0.56
C LYS A 166 -1.33 -6.62 -0.53
N HIS A 167 -1.17 -5.69 -1.47
CA HIS A 167 -1.82 -4.36 -1.40
C HIS A 167 -3.29 -4.39 -1.82
N GLY A 168 -3.66 -5.20 -2.82
CA GLY A 168 -5.03 -5.32 -3.33
C GLY A 168 -5.39 -4.28 -4.40
N ASP A 169 -4.73 -3.12 -4.42
CA ASP A 169 -4.84 -2.06 -5.43
C ASP A 169 -3.60 -1.97 -6.35
N ILE A 170 -2.64 -2.89 -6.19
CA ILE A 170 -1.41 -2.94 -6.99
C ILE A 170 -1.14 -4.37 -7.44
N ASP A 171 -1.27 -4.60 -8.74
CA ASP A 171 -1.10 -5.90 -9.38
C ASP A 171 -0.64 -5.77 -10.85
N PRO A 172 -0.30 -6.88 -11.54
CA PRO A 172 0.20 -6.85 -12.91
C PRO A 172 -0.71 -6.22 -13.96
N THR A 173 -2.02 -6.16 -13.75
CA THR A 173 -2.94 -5.46 -14.67
C THR A 173 -2.54 -3.97 -14.80
N LEU A 174 -1.92 -3.38 -13.77
CA LEU A 174 -1.40 -2.00 -13.83
C LEU A 174 -0.18 -1.81 -14.74
N GLU A 175 0.39 -2.86 -15.34
CA GLU A 175 1.37 -2.66 -16.43
C GLU A 175 0.70 -1.97 -17.62
N HIS A 176 -0.50 -2.44 -17.98
CA HIS A 176 -1.32 -1.95 -19.09
C HIS A 176 -2.80 -1.88 -18.71
N PRO A 177 -3.19 -1.01 -17.75
CA PRO A 177 -4.56 -0.94 -17.29
C PRO A 177 -5.45 -0.22 -18.30
N ASP A 178 -6.73 -0.58 -18.31
CA ASP A 178 -7.78 0.22 -18.93
C ASP A 178 -8.26 1.35 -18.01
N TYR A 179 -9.08 2.25 -18.57
CA TYR A 179 -9.68 3.37 -17.85
C TYR A 179 -10.51 2.97 -16.63
N PHE A 180 -11.15 1.80 -16.66
CA PHE A 180 -11.96 1.34 -15.55
C PHE A 180 -11.10 0.84 -14.41
N VAL A 181 -9.95 0.21 -14.66
CA VAL A 181 -9.03 -0.24 -13.61
C VAL A 181 -8.40 0.95 -12.88
N ASP A 182 -7.80 1.91 -13.58
CA ASP A 182 -7.23 3.12 -12.98
C ASP A 182 -7.20 4.29 -13.97
N VAL A 183 -7.97 5.36 -13.69
CA VAL A 183 -8.10 6.52 -14.59
C VAL A 183 -6.80 7.31 -14.81
N HIS A 184 -5.83 7.21 -13.90
CA HIS A 184 -4.55 7.92 -14.02
C HIS A 184 -3.54 7.11 -14.83
N MET A 185 -3.53 5.80 -14.65
CA MET A 185 -2.59 4.89 -15.29
C MET A 185 -3.10 4.31 -16.61
N ASP A 186 -4.38 4.53 -16.96
CA ASP A 186 -5.02 4.14 -18.22
C ASP A 186 -4.09 4.33 -19.43
N MET A 187 -3.82 3.22 -20.13
CA MET A 187 -2.90 3.17 -21.26
C MET A 187 -3.29 4.10 -22.40
N ASP A 188 -4.59 4.23 -22.66
CA ASP A 188 -5.13 5.02 -23.77
C ASP A 188 -5.46 6.46 -23.35
N GLY A 189 -5.33 6.76 -22.05
CA GLY A 189 -5.61 8.06 -21.44
C GLY A 189 -4.35 8.79 -20.96
N LEU A 190 -4.32 9.12 -19.67
CA LEU A 190 -3.20 9.86 -19.06
C LEU A 190 -1.89 9.06 -19.03
N ASN A 191 -1.98 7.73 -19.00
CA ASN A 191 -0.86 6.78 -19.04
C ASN A 191 0.27 7.11 -18.05
N PHE A 192 -0.08 7.52 -16.83
CA PHE A 192 0.90 7.90 -15.83
C PHE A 192 1.81 6.73 -15.46
N GLN A 193 3.11 7.03 -15.37
CA GLN A 193 4.06 6.12 -14.72
C GLN A 193 3.99 6.31 -13.21
N CYS A 194 4.46 5.33 -12.41
CA CYS A 194 4.48 5.47 -10.96
C CYS A 194 5.21 6.75 -10.51
N ALA A 195 6.32 7.06 -11.18
CA ALA A 195 7.14 8.25 -10.91
C ALA A 195 6.46 9.59 -11.24
N THR A 196 5.32 9.59 -11.97
CA THR A 196 4.53 10.81 -12.20
C THR A 196 3.98 11.36 -10.87
N CYS A 197 3.46 10.46 -10.02
CA CYS A 197 2.96 10.79 -8.69
C CYS A 197 4.04 10.62 -7.62
N HIS A 198 4.74 9.48 -7.63
CA HIS A 198 5.87 9.17 -6.75
C HIS A 198 7.16 9.79 -7.28
N GLN A 199 7.16 11.11 -7.39
CA GLN A 199 8.33 11.86 -7.82
C GLN A 199 9.50 11.56 -6.88
N SER A 200 10.70 11.64 -7.43
CA SER A 200 11.93 11.43 -6.67
C SER A 200 12.86 12.59 -6.91
N ASP A 201 13.45 13.11 -5.84
CA ASP A 201 14.67 13.90 -5.90
C ASP A 201 15.79 13.09 -5.25
N GLN A 202 16.98 13.12 -5.85
CA GLN A 202 18.13 12.35 -5.36
C GLN A 202 17.80 10.88 -5.05
N HIS A 203 17.03 10.23 -5.94
CA HIS A 203 16.54 8.85 -5.79
C HIS A 203 15.65 8.57 -4.56
N GLU A 204 15.31 9.58 -3.73
CA GLU A 204 14.35 9.42 -2.65
C GLU A 204 12.93 9.47 -3.21
N ILE A 205 12.33 8.29 -3.38
CA ILE A 205 10.97 8.12 -3.88
C ILE A 205 9.98 8.52 -2.79
N GLN A 206 9.13 9.50 -3.11
CA GLN A 206 8.14 10.04 -2.17
C GLN A 206 6.99 9.06 -1.90
N GLY A 207 6.40 9.21 -0.71
CA GLY A 207 5.36 8.34 -0.19
C GLY A 207 5.89 7.24 0.74
N SER A 208 5.08 6.86 1.72
CA SER A 208 5.41 5.81 2.69
C SER A 208 4.15 5.25 3.32
N ARG A 209 4.08 3.91 3.41
CA ARG A 209 3.04 3.24 4.22
C ARG A 209 3.32 3.31 5.74
N TYR A 210 4.52 3.73 6.13
CA TYR A 210 4.92 3.86 7.53
C TYR A 210 4.65 5.26 8.10
N SER A 211 4.42 6.24 7.21
CA SER A 211 4.09 7.62 7.53
C SER A 211 3.27 8.18 6.37
N PRO A 212 2.03 7.67 6.17
CA PRO A 212 1.15 8.15 5.12
C PRO A 212 0.72 9.60 5.40
N GLU A 213 0.57 10.39 4.34
CA GLU A 213 -0.03 11.72 4.46
C GLU A 213 -1.56 11.60 4.48
N ALA A 214 -2.15 11.63 5.67
CA ALA A 214 -3.58 11.40 5.85
C ALA A 214 -4.46 12.57 5.40
N ALA A 215 -3.95 13.80 5.54
CA ALA A 215 -4.65 15.02 5.16
C ALA A 215 -3.65 16.05 4.61
N ASP A 216 -3.55 16.11 3.29
CA ASP A 216 -2.87 17.21 2.63
C ASP A 216 -3.73 18.48 2.70
N LYS A 217 -3.14 19.61 3.10
CA LYS A 217 -3.83 20.91 3.17
C LYS A 217 -3.25 21.94 2.18
N GLY A 218 -2.25 21.58 1.40
CA GLY A 218 -1.66 22.45 0.40
C GLY A 218 -2.53 22.61 -0.83
N GLU A 219 -2.30 23.69 -1.57
CA GLU A 219 -2.94 23.97 -2.86
C GLU A 219 -2.37 23.06 -3.97
N ILE A 220 -2.70 23.33 -5.24
CA ILE A 220 -2.12 22.61 -6.37
C ILE A 220 -0.59 22.83 -6.37
N GLY A 221 0.16 21.72 -6.44
CA GLY A 221 1.61 21.75 -6.45
C GLY A 221 2.14 22.32 -7.76
N VAL A 222 3.14 23.20 -7.67
CA VAL A 222 3.87 23.71 -8.83
C VAL A 222 5.23 23.02 -8.88
N PHE A 223 5.57 22.42 -10.01
CA PHE A 223 6.86 21.75 -10.22
C PHE A 223 8.04 22.68 -9.89
N GLY A 224 9.02 22.15 -9.15
CA GLY A 224 10.22 22.90 -8.75
C GLY A 224 10.01 23.92 -7.62
N ARG A 225 8.84 23.93 -6.96
CA ARG A 225 8.58 24.71 -5.74
C ARG A 225 8.45 23.80 -4.52
N GLN A 226 8.56 24.39 -3.34
CA GLN A 226 8.27 23.71 -2.06
C GLN A 226 6.85 23.14 -2.09
N GLY A 227 6.67 21.90 -1.62
CA GLY A 227 5.39 21.19 -1.69
C GLY A 227 5.15 20.45 -3.01
N SER A 228 6.16 20.37 -3.89
CA SER A 228 6.12 19.55 -5.10
C SER A 228 6.41 18.07 -4.82
N GLU A 229 6.97 17.75 -3.66
CA GLU A 229 7.23 16.40 -3.16
C GLU A 229 5.98 15.66 -2.68
N ARG A 230 4.86 16.37 -2.48
CA ARG A 230 3.59 15.77 -2.04
C ARG A 230 3.11 14.69 -3.00
N ASN A 231 2.53 13.62 -2.46
CA ASN A 231 2.02 12.48 -3.21
C ASN A 231 0.52 12.25 -2.95
N SER A 232 -0.23 13.35 -2.87
CA SER A 232 -1.67 13.38 -2.61
C SER A 232 -2.48 13.71 -3.88
N CYS A 233 -3.80 13.49 -3.82
CA CYS A 233 -4.73 13.95 -4.86
C CYS A 233 -4.74 15.48 -5.00
N ARG A 234 -4.60 16.21 -3.88
CA ARG A 234 -4.71 17.68 -3.86
C ARG A 234 -3.56 18.37 -4.58
N LYS A 235 -2.41 17.71 -4.72
CA LYS A 235 -1.30 18.22 -5.53
C LYS A 235 -1.72 18.54 -6.96
N CYS A 236 -2.62 17.76 -7.56
CA CYS A 236 -3.10 17.99 -8.93
C CYS A 236 -4.51 18.60 -8.95
N HIS A 237 -5.36 18.25 -7.99
CA HIS A 237 -6.79 18.58 -8.01
C HIS A 237 -7.19 19.74 -7.08
N GLY A 238 -6.29 20.21 -6.21
CA GLY A 238 -6.57 21.23 -5.21
C GLY A 238 -7.52 20.75 -4.11
N SER A 239 -8.02 21.68 -3.30
CA SER A 239 -8.87 21.39 -2.15
C SER A 239 -10.37 21.29 -2.46
N SER A 240 -10.82 21.85 -3.58
CA SER A 240 -12.24 21.92 -3.98
C SER A 240 -12.44 21.43 -5.42
N PRO A 241 -12.23 20.13 -5.69
CA PRO A 241 -12.19 19.61 -7.05
C PRO A 241 -13.58 19.43 -7.68
N HIS A 242 -14.68 19.68 -6.96
CA HIS A 242 -16.04 19.51 -7.46
C HIS A 242 -16.69 20.86 -7.79
N PRO A 243 -16.73 21.28 -9.07
CA PRO A 243 -17.33 22.57 -9.45
C PRO A 243 -18.82 22.58 -9.13
N SER A 244 -19.29 23.66 -8.48
CA SER A 244 -20.70 23.85 -8.12
C SER A 244 -21.28 22.79 -7.17
N LYS A 245 -20.44 21.98 -6.52
CA LYS A 245 -20.84 20.95 -5.53
C LYS A 245 -20.16 21.18 -4.19
N GLU A 246 -20.45 22.32 -3.57
CA GLU A 246 -19.83 22.74 -2.30
C GLU A 246 -19.96 21.71 -1.18
N LYS A 247 -21.07 20.97 -1.15
CA LYS A 247 -21.23 19.93 -0.14
C LYS A 247 -20.20 18.81 -0.31
N LEU A 248 -19.87 18.38 -1.53
CA LEU A 248 -18.81 17.39 -1.75
C LEU A 248 -17.44 17.95 -1.37
N ASN A 249 -17.16 19.22 -1.69
CA ASN A 249 -15.92 19.87 -1.26
C ASN A 249 -15.78 19.89 0.27
N SER A 250 -16.88 20.14 1.00
CA SER A 250 -16.89 20.09 2.47
C SER A 250 -16.63 18.68 3.05
N HIS A 251 -16.95 17.60 2.32
CA HIS A 251 -16.66 16.25 2.79
C HIS A 251 -15.14 16.00 2.87
N THR A 252 -14.34 16.68 2.06
CA THR A 252 -12.87 16.52 2.08
C THR A 252 -12.22 16.97 3.40
N ASP A 253 -12.99 17.61 4.30
CA ASP A 253 -12.58 17.93 5.66
C ASP A 253 -12.62 16.75 6.63
N LYS A 254 -13.27 15.64 6.24
CA LYS A 254 -13.41 14.44 7.07
C LYS A 254 -13.20 13.14 6.30
N ILE A 255 -13.37 13.16 4.98
CA ILE A 255 -13.29 12.01 4.08
C ILE A 255 -12.08 12.18 3.17
N ALA A 256 -11.22 11.17 3.08
CA ALA A 256 -10.14 11.15 2.10
C ALA A 256 -10.71 11.02 0.68
N CYS A 257 -10.05 11.61 -0.33
CA CYS A 257 -10.48 11.51 -1.72
C CYS A 257 -10.62 10.04 -2.16
N GLN A 258 -9.68 9.21 -1.71
CA GLN A 258 -9.62 7.77 -1.94
C GLN A 258 -10.91 7.06 -1.51
N THR A 259 -11.52 7.46 -0.38
CA THR A 259 -12.73 6.82 0.16
C THR A 259 -13.86 6.84 -0.85
N CYS A 260 -14.09 7.98 -1.51
CA CYS A 260 -15.14 8.11 -2.52
C CYS A 260 -14.70 7.60 -3.90
N HIS A 261 -13.43 7.78 -4.26
CA HIS A 261 -12.95 7.54 -5.63
C HIS A 261 -12.32 6.16 -5.85
N ILE A 262 -12.20 5.34 -4.81
CA ILE A 262 -11.78 3.93 -4.91
C ILE A 262 -12.86 3.08 -4.21
N PRO A 263 -14.05 2.93 -4.82
CA PRO A 263 -15.17 2.23 -4.22
C PRO A 263 -14.87 0.74 -4.02
N GLN A 264 -13.99 0.17 -4.85
CA GLN A 264 -13.53 -1.22 -4.79
C GLN A 264 -12.03 -1.30 -5.09
N PHE A 265 -11.35 -2.31 -4.56
CA PHE A 265 -10.00 -2.68 -4.98
C PHE A 265 -9.99 -4.07 -5.61
N SER A 266 -8.84 -4.49 -6.17
CA SER A 266 -8.74 -5.73 -6.96
C SER A 266 -9.73 -5.74 -8.14
N ARG A 267 -9.77 -4.60 -8.84
CA ARG A 267 -10.62 -4.33 -10.02
C ARG A 267 -9.99 -4.83 -11.34
N GLY A 268 -8.73 -5.28 -11.29
CA GLY A 268 -8.03 -5.88 -12.43
C GLY A 268 -8.26 -7.39 -12.57
N ASP A 269 -7.32 -8.08 -13.22
CA ASP A 269 -7.44 -9.51 -13.51
C ASP A 269 -7.24 -10.40 -12.27
N TYR A 270 -6.61 -9.85 -11.23
CA TYR A 270 -6.14 -10.58 -10.06
C TYR A 270 -6.97 -10.25 -8.82
N GLY A 271 -7.30 -11.31 -8.08
CA GLY A 271 -7.89 -11.16 -6.74
C GLY A 271 -6.81 -10.93 -5.68
N SER A 272 -7.19 -10.31 -4.57
CA SER A 272 -6.31 -10.15 -3.41
C SER A 272 -6.58 -11.20 -2.35
N LYS A 273 -5.53 -11.59 -1.64
CA LYS A 273 -5.67 -12.47 -0.49
C LYS A 273 -6.19 -11.65 0.70
N MET A 274 -7.29 -12.11 1.27
CA MET A 274 -7.97 -11.46 2.39
C MET A 274 -7.82 -12.24 3.71
N TRP A 275 -7.45 -13.52 3.60
CA TRP A 275 -7.23 -14.40 4.74
C TRP A 275 -6.02 -15.33 4.52
N TRP A 276 -5.21 -15.53 5.55
CA TRP A 276 -4.16 -16.55 5.58
C TRP A 276 -4.07 -17.21 6.97
N ASP A 277 -4.44 -18.49 7.05
CA ASP A 277 -4.34 -19.30 8.27
C ASP A 277 -3.12 -20.23 8.23
N TRP A 278 -2.05 -19.87 8.94
CA TRP A 278 -0.88 -20.75 9.09
C TRP A 278 -1.10 -21.92 10.03
N SER A 279 -2.13 -21.91 10.88
CA SER A 279 -2.38 -22.95 11.88
C SER A 279 -2.79 -24.28 11.26
N THR A 280 -3.32 -24.24 10.04
CA THR A 280 -3.72 -25.43 9.29
C THR A 280 -2.61 -26.00 8.41
N ALA A 281 -1.45 -25.34 8.36
CA ALA A 281 -0.30 -25.80 7.59
C ALA A 281 0.24 -27.14 8.13
N GLY A 282 0.85 -27.93 7.24
CA GLY A 282 1.48 -29.21 7.57
C GLY A 282 0.64 -30.45 7.21
N GLN A 283 -0.62 -30.30 6.77
CA GLN A 283 -1.40 -31.47 6.35
C GLN A 283 -0.84 -32.03 5.05
N LEU A 284 -0.62 -33.35 5.04
CA LEU A 284 -0.16 -34.13 3.89
C LEU A 284 -1.34 -34.82 3.21
N GLY A 285 -1.18 -35.13 1.92
CA GLY A 285 -2.13 -35.93 1.18
C GLY A 285 -2.18 -37.37 1.69
N ALA A 286 -3.16 -38.14 1.21
CA ALA A 286 -3.27 -39.56 1.52
C ALA A 286 -2.02 -40.37 1.11
N ASP A 287 -1.22 -39.86 0.16
CA ASP A 287 0.03 -40.43 -0.29
C ASP A 287 1.26 -40.00 0.55
N GLY A 288 1.03 -39.25 1.63
CA GLY A 288 2.08 -38.70 2.50
C GLY A 288 2.87 -37.55 1.87
N LYS A 289 2.44 -37.00 0.72
CA LYS A 289 3.13 -35.90 0.04
C LYS A 289 2.48 -34.56 0.31
N GLN A 290 3.27 -33.51 0.13
CA GLN A 290 2.76 -32.14 0.16
C GLN A 290 1.82 -31.91 -1.04
N PHE A 291 0.74 -31.17 -0.81
CA PHE A 291 -0.24 -30.83 -1.84
C PHE A 291 -0.65 -29.36 -1.74
N ALA A 292 -1.31 -28.88 -2.79
CA ALA A 292 -2.01 -27.61 -2.82
C ALA A 292 -3.41 -27.82 -3.39
N LYS A 293 -4.36 -26.97 -2.99
CA LYS A 293 -5.71 -26.94 -3.53
C LYS A 293 -5.95 -25.58 -4.14
N GLN A 294 -6.67 -25.57 -5.25
CA GLN A 294 -7.15 -24.35 -5.88
C GLN A 294 -8.68 -24.35 -5.89
N ASP A 295 -9.28 -23.16 -5.89
CA ASP A 295 -10.71 -23.01 -6.18
C ASP A 295 -10.99 -23.09 -7.69
N LYS A 296 -12.26 -22.89 -8.06
CA LYS A 296 -12.72 -22.92 -9.46
C LYS A 296 -12.09 -21.82 -10.34
N ASP A 297 -11.62 -20.73 -9.74
CA ASP A 297 -11.06 -19.57 -10.42
C ASP A 297 -9.52 -19.64 -10.46
N GLY A 298 -8.93 -20.73 -9.94
CA GLY A 298 -7.50 -21.01 -9.98
C GLY A 298 -6.71 -20.43 -8.81
N PHE A 299 -7.36 -19.83 -7.80
CA PHE A 299 -6.66 -19.31 -6.62
C PHE A 299 -6.25 -20.45 -5.69
N GLU A 300 -4.98 -20.45 -5.25
CA GLU A 300 -4.50 -21.38 -4.22
C GLU A 300 -5.25 -21.11 -2.91
N ILE A 301 -6.13 -22.01 -2.49
CA ILE A 301 -6.94 -21.92 -1.26
C ILE A 301 -6.36 -22.71 -0.10
N TYR A 302 -5.42 -23.62 -0.38
CA TYR A 302 -4.63 -24.31 0.63
C TYR A 302 -3.28 -24.73 0.05
N ALA A 303 -2.23 -24.68 0.85
CA ALA A 303 -0.97 -25.37 0.55
C ALA A 303 -0.38 -25.98 1.83
N THR A 304 0.13 -27.21 1.77
CA THR A 304 0.76 -27.88 2.92
C THR A 304 1.81 -26.99 3.61
N LYS A 305 2.56 -26.21 2.84
CA LYS A 305 3.62 -25.33 3.35
C LYS A 305 3.14 -24.06 4.04
N LYS A 306 1.86 -23.69 3.89
CA LYS A 306 1.37 -22.33 4.19
C LYS A 306 0.01 -22.31 4.88
N GLY A 307 -0.77 -23.39 4.82
CA GLY A 307 -2.12 -23.47 5.39
C GLY A 307 -3.19 -22.95 4.42
N ASP A 308 -4.30 -22.47 4.97
CA ASP A 308 -5.50 -22.06 4.22
C ASP A 308 -5.48 -20.58 3.81
N PHE A 309 -6.15 -20.28 2.70
CA PHE A 309 -6.29 -18.94 2.14
C PHE A 309 -7.74 -18.63 1.79
N LYS A 310 -8.09 -17.34 1.85
CA LYS A 310 -9.27 -16.80 1.15
C LYS A 310 -8.86 -15.62 0.29
N TRP A 311 -9.49 -15.55 -0.87
CA TRP A 311 -9.24 -14.55 -1.89
C TRP A 311 -10.54 -13.84 -2.23
N ASP A 312 -10.41 -12.62 -2.73
CA ASP A 312 -11.54 -11.83 -3.17
C ASP A 312 -11.17 -10.94 -4.36
N LYS A 313 -12.19 -10.53 -5.14
CA LYS A 313 -12.07 -9.67 -6.32
C LYS A 313 -13.14 -8.59 -6.24
N HIS A 314 -12.85 -7.40 -6.78
CA HIS A 314 -13.78 -6.26 -6.70
C HIS A 314 -14.24 -6.02 -5.25
N THR A 315 -13.27 -6.02 -4.33
CA THR A 315 -13.53 -6.01 -2.90
C THR A 315 -13.83 -4.60 -2.43
N ASP A 316 -14.93 -4.45 -1.70
CA ASP A 316 -15.26 -3.22 -1.00
C ASP A 316 -14.24 -2.97 0.12
N PRO A 317 -13.61 -1.77 0.20
CA PRO A 317 -12.73 -1.43 1.28
C PRO A 317 -13.46 -1.41 2.63
N GLU A 318 -12.73 -1.68 3.70
CA GLU A 318 -13.16 -1.21 5.02
C GLU A 318 -12.70 0.24 5.20
N TYR A 319 -13.33 0.96 6.13
CA TYR A 319 -13.01 2.36 6.36
C TYR A 319 -12.48 2.56 7.78
N ARG A 320 -11.41 3.35 7.91
CA ARG A 320 -10.76 3.66 9.20
C ARG A 320 -10.39 5.13 9.26
N TRP A 321 -10.42 5.70 10.45
CA TRP A 321 -9.77 6.97 10.70
C TRP A 321 -8.25 6.84 10.56
N LEU A 322 -7.64 7.85 9.98
CA LEU A 322 -6.19 7.98 9.85
C LEU A 322 -5.81 9.45 10.00
N ASN A 323 -4.88 9.75 10.91
CA ASN A 323 -4.29 11.07 11.13
C ASN A 323 -2.86 11.20 10.57
N GLY A 324 -2.31 10.11 10.02
CA GLY A 324 -0.98 10.05 9.41
C GLY A 324 0.00 9.20 10.20
N THR A 325 -0.33 8.89 11.45
CA THR A 325 0.47 8.02 12.31
C THR A 325 -0.01 6.58 12.22
N VAL A 326 0.95 5.66 12.04
CA VAL A 326 0.70 4.21 12.06
C VAL A 326 1.64 3.57 13.07
N VAL A 327 1.08 2.88 14.05
CA VAL A 327 1.83 2.12 15.06
C VAL A 327 1.88 0.66 14.64
N TYR A 328 3.04 0.02 14.78
CA TYR A 328 3.22 -1.40 14.46
C TYR A 328 3.47 -2.22 15.71
N THR A 329 2.90 -3.42 15.76
CA THR A 329 3.31 -4.45 16.73
C THR A 329 4.61 -5.09 16.22
N THR A 330 5.65 -5.04 17.04
CA THR A 330 6.98 -5.57 16.76
C THR A 330 7.21 -6.91 17.45
N LEU A 331 8.37 -7.54 17.19
CA LEU A 331 8.78 -8.77 17.89
C LEU A 331 9.11 -8.54 19.38
N GLU A 332 9.21 -7.28 19.81
CA GLU A 332 9.50 -6.93 21.21
C GLU A 332 8.24 -6.75 22.04
N ASP A 333 7.11 -6.49 21.40
CA ASP A 333 5.85 -6.17 22.07
C ASP A 333 5.17 -7.43 22.60
N GLN A 334 4.56 -7.31 23.77
CA GLN A 334 3.61 -8.31 24.25
C GLN A 334 2.26 -8.13 23.56
N ILE A 335 1.60 -9.24 23.28
CA ILE A 335 0.28 -9.28 22.65
C ILE A 335 -0.75 -9.88 23.61
N ASP A 336 -2.03 -9.57 23.39
CA ASP A 336 -3.14 -10.30 23.99
C ASP A 336 -3.66 -11.36 23.01
N PRO A 337 -3.40 -12.66 23.26
CA PRO A 337 -3.82 -13.73 22.35
C PRO A 337 -5.30 -14.11 22.49
N SER A 338 -6.05 -13.48 23.42
CA SER A 338 -7.49 -13.74 23.58
C SER A 338 -8.36 -13.03 22.54
N GLY A 339 -7.81 -11.99 21.89
CA GLY A 339 -8.47 -11.23 20.83
C GLY A 339 -7.69 -11.27 19.51
N ILE A 340 -8.13 -10.43 18.56
CA ILE A 340 -7.44 -10.23 17.29
C ILE A 340 -6.27 -9.27 17.51
N VAL A 341 -5.06 -9.74 17.25
CA VAL A 341 -3.84 -8.94 17.39
C VAL A 341 -3.66 -8.05 16.17
N GLN A 342 -3.62 -6.75 16.42
CA GLN A 342 -3.34 -5.73 15.40
C GLN A 342 -1.86 -5.74 15.06
N ILE A 343 -1.49 -6.17 13.85
CA ILE A 343 -0.11 -6.07 13.35
C ILE A 343 0.30 -4.60 13.18
N ASN A 344 -0.65 -3.78 12.77
CA ASN A 344 -0.51 -2.34 12.74
C ASN A 344 -1.86 -1.66 13.00
N GLN A 345 -1.79 -0.44 13.53
CA GLN A 345 -2.94 0.37 13.89
C GLN A 345 -2.83 1.71 13.20
N PHE A 346 -3.87 2.08 12.46
CA PHE A 346 -4.01 3.42 11.91
C PHE A 346 -4.59 4.29 13.04
N LEU A 347 -3.83 5.30 13.47
CA LEU A 347 -4.30 6.19 14.51
C LEU A 347 -5.14 7.31 13.89
N GLY A 348 -6.04 7.87 14.67
CA GLY A 348 -6.92 8.94 14.26
C GLY A 348 -8.32 8.73 14.84
N GLU A 349 -9.00 9.81 15.17
CA GLU A 349 -10.38 9.75 15.65
C GLU A 349 -11.27 10.84 15.05
N ALA A 350 -12.58 10.70 15.27
CA ALA A 350 -13.55 11.67 14.81
C ALA A 350 -13.35 13.03 15.51
N GLY A 351 -13.23 14.09 14.70
CA GLY A 351 -13.06 15.45 15.21
C GLY A 351 -11.60 15.90 15.35
N GLU A 352 -10.65 14.97 15.40
CA GLU A 352 -9.22 15.27 15.51
C GLU A 352 -8.70 16.05 14.28
N PRO A 353 -7.89 17.10 14.47
CA PRO A 353 -7.27 17.82 13.37
C PRO A 353 -6.38 16.90 12.52
N GLY A 354 -6.57 16.93 11.19
CA GLY A 354 -5.76 16.12 10.27
C GLY A 354 -6.23 14.67 10.12
N SER A 355 -7.17 14.21 10.96
CA SER A 355 -7.79 12.89 10.81
C SER A 355 -8.81 12.87 9.67
N ARG A 356 -8.76 11.82 8.84
CA ARG A 356 -9.68 11.55 7.73
C ARG A 356 -10.09 10.09 7.73
N ILE A 357 -11.28 9.81 7.21
CA ILE A 357 -11.73 8.44 6.92
C ILE A 357 -11.09 8.01 5.61
N TRP A 358 -10.33 6.91 5.65
CA TRP A 358 -9.60 6.32 4.53
C TRP A 358 -10.13 4.92 4.18
N PRO A 359 -10.12 4.52 2.89
CA PRO A 359 -10.39 3.14 2.50
C PRO A 359 -9.14 2.30 2.76
N VAL A 360 -9.35 1.12 3.32
CA VAL A 360 -8.30 0.18 3.69
C VAL A 360 -8.66 -1.23 3.29
N LYS A 361 -7.64 -1.99 2.90
CA LYS A 361 -7.70 -3.45 2.91
C LYS A 361 -7.32 -3.94 4.30
N ILE A 362 -8.15 -4.81 4.88
CA ILE A 362 -7.79 -5.56 6.08
C ILE A 362 -7.40 -6.98 5.66
N MET A 363 -6.11 -7.29 5.80
CA MET A 363 -5.63 -8.67 5.70
C MET A 363 -5.81 -9.32 7.06
N ARG A 364 -6.56 -10.43 7.14
CA ARG A 364 -6.74 -11.19 8.38
C ARG A 364 -6.07 -12.55 8.29
N GLY A 365 -5.88 -13.22 9.42
CA GLY A 365 -5.28 -14.55 9.41
C GLY A 365 -4.96 -15.11 10.79
N LYS A 366 -4.25 -16.23 10.80
CA LYS A 366 -3.63 -16.81 11.99
C LYS A 366 -2.16 -17.04 11.75
N GLN A 367 -1.32 -16.65 12.70
CA GLN A 367 0.14 -16.80 12.61
C GLN A 367 0.72 -17.29 13.94
N PRO A 368 1.91 -17.92 13.92
CA PRO A 368 2.52 -18.41 15.14
C PRO A 368 2.91 -17.27 16.09
N TYR A 369 2.84 -17.55 17.38
CA TYR A 369 3.33 -16.70 18.47
C TYR A 369 3.90 -17.56 19.60
N ASP A 370 4.72 -16.97 20.46
CA ASP A 370 5.25 -17.60 21.66
C ASP A 370 4.23 -17.50 22.81
N VAL A 371 3.76 -18.65 23.31
CA VAL A 371 2.67 -18.71 24.30
C VAL A 371 3.09 -18.26 25.70
N GLU A 372 4.36 -18.44 26.06
CA GLU A 372 4.88 -18.07 27.38
C GLU A 372 5.26 -16.59 27.42
N LEU A 373 5.96 -16.13 26.36
CA LEU A 373 6.39 -14.74 26.26
C LEU A 373 5.26 -13.80 25.79
N LYS A 374 4.19 -14.37 25.22
CA LYS A 374 3.08 -13.66 24.57
C LYS A 374 3.59 -12.66 23.53
N LYS A 375 4.47 -13.10 22.64
CA LYS A 375 5.01 -12.25 21.55
C LYS A 375 4.85 -12.92 20.20
N LEU A 376 4.69 -12.13 19.15
CA LEU A 376 4.78 -12.65 17.79
C LEU A 376 6.19 -13.22 17.55
N VAL A 377 6.27 -14.24 16.69
CA VAL A 377 7.55 -14.86 16.32
C VAL A 377 7.85 -14.68 14.83
N ALA A 378 9.14 -14.73 14.49
CA ALA A 378 9.64 -14.67 13.12
C ALA A 378 10.23 -16.04 12.71
N PRO A 379 9.42 -16.97 12.18
CA PRO A 379 9.90 -18.29 11.81
C PRO A 379 10.77 -18.25 10.55
N LEU A 380 11.82 -19.07 10.55
CA LEU A 380 12.52 -19.49 9.34
C LEU A 380 11.60 -20.42 8.55
N THR A 381 11.03 -19.90 7.47
CA THR A 381 10.16 -20.66 6.57
C THR A 381 10.93 -21.24 5.39
N THR A 382 12.01 -20.56 5.01
CA THR A 382 12.81 -20.86 3.81
C THR A 382 14.07 -21.69 4.13
N THR A 383 14.84 -22.09 3.11
CA THR A 383 16.01 -23.00 3.20
C THR A 383 15.69 -24.47 3.47
N ASP A 384 16.71 -25.33 3.47
CA ASP A 384 16.63 -26.77 3.79
C ASP A 384 16.15 -27.06 5.21
N LYS A 385 16.34 -26.11 6.13
CA LYS A 385 15.94 -26.25 7.54
C LYS A 385 14.64 -25.52 7.86
N GLY A 386 14.09 -24.74 6.93
CA GLY A 386 12.89 -23.96 7.17
C GLY A 386 11.60 -24.78 7.07
N TYR A 387 10.54 -24.21 7.64
CA TYR A 387 9.23 -24.84 7.73
C TYR A 387 8.71 -25.39 6.39
N TRP A 388 8.93 -24.70 5.27
CA TRP A 388 8.44 -25.14 3.95
C TRP A 388 9.02 -26.47 3.47
N LYS A 389 10.14 -26.91 4.03
CA LYS A 389 10.75 -28.21 3.72
C LYS A 389 10.56 -29.21 4.85
N THR A 390 10.71 -28.78 6.10
CA THR A 390 10.69 -29.67 7.26
C THR A 390 9.30 -29.91 7.84
N LEU A 391 8.36 -29.00 7.58
CA LEU A 391 7.03 -28.95 8.20
C LEU A 391 7.07 -28.96 9.74
N ASN A 392 8.19 -28.53 10.33
CA ASN A 392 8.41 -28.48 11.78
C ASN A 392 8.42 -27.03 12.27
N TRP A 393 7.34 -26.64 12.95
CA TRP A 393 7.16 -25.29 13.49
C TRP A 393 8.17 -24.93 14.58
N SER A 394 8.39 -25.82 15.57
CA SER A 394 9.33 -25.56 16.66
C SER A 394 10.74 -25.27 16.13
N GLN A 395 11.22 -26.07 15.17
CA GLN A 395 12.52 -25.84 14.53
C GLN A 395 12.53 -24.54 13.72
N GLY A 396 11.49 -24.27 12.93
CA GLY A 396 11.40 -23.05 12.12
C GLY A 396 11.40 -21.80 12.99
N ILE A 397 10.64 -21.79 14.08
CA ILE A 397 10.57 -20.67 15.02
C ILE A 397 11.90 -20.49 15.74
N GLU A 398 12.48 -21.55 16.29
CA GLU A 398 13.77 -21.49 16.98
C GLU A 398 14.88 -20.90 16.10
N LEU A 399 15.04 -21.41 14.88
CA LEU A 399 16.06 -20.93 13.95
C LEU A 399 15.79 -19.48 13.51
N GLY A 400 14.53 -19.14 13.27
CA GLY A 400 14.14 -17.80 12.84
C GLY A 400 14.33 -16.75 13.93
N MET A 401 13.88 -17.04 15.16
CA MET A 401 14.07 -16.18 16.33
C MET A 401 15.55 -16.00 16.68
N LYS A 402 16.36 -17.06 16.56
CA LYS A 402 17.82 -16.96 16.68
C LYS A 402 18.43 -16.04 15.62
N THR A 403 17.93 -16.09 14.38
CA THR A 403 18.44 -15.25 13.27
C THR A 403 18.19 -13.76 13.55
N VAL A 404 17.06 -13.43 14.17
CA VAL A 404 16.69 -12.04 14.50
C VAL A 404 17.07 -11.62 15.92
N ASP A 405 17.88 -12.44 16.61
CA ASP A 405 18.33 -12.20 17.99
C ASP A 405 17.18 -11.90 18.96
N ARG A 406 16.15 -12.76 18.97
CA ARG A 406 15.01 -12.67 19.89
C ARG A 406 14.80 -13.98 20.65
N PRO A 407 14.33 -13.92 21.91
CA PRO A 407 14.10 -15.11 22.70
C PRO A 407 12.93 -15.93 22.17
N TYR A 408 12.99 -17.25 22.38
CA TYR A 408 11.90 -18.19 22.15
C TYR A 408 11.84 -19.15 23.34
N SER A 409 10.65 -19.33 23.92
CA SER A 409 10.42 -20.17 25.10
C SER A 409 10.51 -21.67 24.79
N GLY A 410 10.41 -22.06 23.52
CA GLY A 410 10.27 -23.45 23.09
C GLY A 410 8.81 -23.84 22.80
N ASN A 411 7.84 -23.04 23.25
CA ASN A 411 6.42 -23.30 23.07
C ASN A 411 5.78 -22.25 22.13
N TYR A 412 4.93 -22.72 21.22
CA TYR A 412 4.22 -21.85 20.29
C TYR A 412 2.73 -22.21 20.22
N GLY A 413 1.94 -21.23 19.81
CA GLY A 413 0.54 -21.37 19.44
C GLY A 413 0.25 -20.54 18.19
N PHE A 414 -1.01 -20.45 17.81
CA PHE A 414 -1.46 -19.57 16.73
C PHE A 414 -2.45 -18.55 17.29
N VAL A 415 -2.32 -17.31 16.85
CA VAL A 415 -3.18 -16.20 17.25
C VAL A 415 -3.79 -15.57 16.02
N GLU A 416 -5.03 -15.08 16.14
CA GLU A 416 -5.67 -14.30 15.08
C GLU A 416 -5.02 -12.93 14.97
N THR A 417 -4.75 -12.50 13.75
CA THR A 417 -4.14 -11.22 13.47
C THR A 417 -4.86 -10.50 12.35
N GLU A 418 -4.84 -9.17 12.41
CA GLU A 418 -5.21 -8.33 11.28
C GLU A 418 -4.15 -7.27 10.99
N MET A 419 -4.07 -6.89 9.71
CA MET A 419 -3.11 -5.91 9.22
C MET A 419 -3.82 -4.99 8.22
N THR A 420 -3.75 -3.70 8.50
CA THR A 420 -4.39 -2.64 7.74
C THR A 420 -3.45 -2.11 6.66
N TRP A 421 -3.94 -2.03 5.42
CA TRP A 421 -3.22 -1.47 4.27
C TRP A 421 -4.06 -0.36 3.65
N PRO A 422 -3.49 0.84 3.39
CA PRO A 422 -4.25 1.90 2.74
C PRO A 422 -4.46 1.55 1.26
N ILE A 423 -5.63 1.88 0.74
CA ILE A 423 -5.95 1.75 -0.69
C ILE A 423 -5.77 3.12 -1.35
N THR A 424 -4.89 3.20 -2.34
CA THR A 424 -4.44 4.48 -2.92
C THR A 424 -4.40 4.51 -4.44
N HIS A 425 -4.52 3.35 -5.09
CA HIS A 425 -4.55 3.19 -6.55
C HIS A 425 -5.86 2.53 -6.98
N MET A 426 -6.00 2.28 -8.28
CA MET A 426 -7.25 1.84 -8.91
C MET A 426 -8.38 2.86 -8.77
N VAL A 427 -8.03 4.15 -8.91
CA VAL A 427 -9.01 5.24 -8.88
C VAL A 427 -10.02 5.02 -10.01
N ALA A 428 -11.28 4.91 -9.63
CA ALA A 428 -12.38 4.62 -10.54
C ALA A 428 -12.78 5.85 -11.36
N PRO A 429 -13.46 5.66 -12.51
CA PRO A 429 -14.14 6.73 -13.22
C PRO A 429 -15.03 7.56 -12.29
N ALA A 430 -15.15 8.86 -12.54
CA ALA A 430 -15.95 9.75 -11.69
C ALA A 430 -17.43 9.34 -11.61
N SER A 431 -17.94 8.62 -12.61
CA SER A 431 -19.29 8.04 -12.63
C SER A 431 -19.49 6.86 -11.67
N GLU A 432 -18.41 6.24 -11.20
CA GLU A 432 -18.41 5.11 -10.27
C GLU A 432 -17.97 5.52 -8.85
N ALA A 433 -17.66 6.80 -8.63
CA ALA A 433 -17.36 7.28 -7.29
C ALA A 433 -18.58 7.08 -6.37
N LEU A 434 -18.34 6.84 -5.08
CA LEU A 434 -19.40 6.65 -4.10
C LEU A 434 -20.37 7.84 -4.10
N GLN A 435 -21.66 7.53 -4.16
CA GLN A 435 -22.76 8.46 -4.11
C GLN A 435 -23.22 8.70 -2.67
N CYS A 436 -24.15 9.65 -2.52
CA CYS A 436 -24.59 10.09 -1.21
C CYS A 436 -25.28 8.95 -0.44
N ASP A 437 -26.17 8.21 -1.10
CA ASP A 437 -26.95 7.12 -0.53
C ASP A 437 -26.07 5.98 -0.02
N GLU A 438 -25.00 5.62 -0.73
CA GLU A 438 -24.05 4.59 -0.30
C GLU A 438 -23.40 4.90 1.07
N CYS A 439 -23.28 6.18 1.43
CA CYS A 439 -22.76 6.61 2.74
C CYS A 439 -23.83 7.10 3.72
N HIS A 440 -25.05 7.43 3.29
CA HIS A 440 -26.05 8.11 4.14
C HIS A 440 -27.29 7.25 4.43
N THR A 441 -27.46 6.10 3.79
CA THR A 441 -28.49 5.12 4.18
C THR A 441 -28.07 4.35 5.42
N ASN A 442 -29.06 3.74 6.10
CA ASN A 442 -28.78 2.67 7.07
C ASN A 442 -28.05 1.52 6.32
N ASP A 443 -27.12 0.84 6.98
CA ASP A 443 -26.30 -0.23 6.42
C ASP A 443 -25.38 0.20 5.25
N GLY A 444 -25.06 1.49 5.14
CA GLY A 444 -24.13 1.95 4.09
C GLY A 444 -22.65 1.84 4.51
N VAL A 445 -21.75 2.23 3.62
CA VAL A 445 -20.33 1.84 3.71
C VAL A 445 -19.57 2.35 4.94
N LEU A 446 -20.02 3.45 5.57
CA LEU A 446 -19.40 4.03 6.77
C LEU A 446 -19.99 3.54 8.10
N ASP A 447 -20.85 2.51 8.10
CA ASP A 447 -21.59 2.07 9.30
C ASP A 447 -20.70 1.63 10.47
N ASN A 448 -19.56 1.02 10.16
CA ASN A 448 -18.61 0.55 11.17
C ASN A 448 -17.55 1.60 11.55
N VAL A 449 -17.69 2.85 11.10
CA VAL A 449 -16.75 3.92 11.45
C VAL A 449 -17.24 4.65 12.71
N GLU A 450 -16.49 4.47 13.79
CA GLU A 450 -16.83 5.05 15.09
C GLU A 450 -16.74 6.59 15.11
N GLY A 451 -17.60 7.21 15.92
CA GLY A 451 -17.56 8.64 16.22
C GLY A 451 -18.08 9.58 15.12
N VAL A 452 -18.50 9.05 13.96
CA VAL A 452 -19.03 9.88 12.87
C VAL A 452 -20.52 10.14 13.07
N TYR A 453 -20.91 11.41 13.07
CA TYR A 453 -22.31 11.78 12.86
C TYR A 453 -22.60 11.88 11.36
N ILE A 454 -23.54 11.07 10.86
CA ILE A 454 -23.92 11.02 9.46
C ILE A 454 -25.39 11.43 9.33
N PRO A 455 -25.69 12.62 8.76
CA PRO A 455 -27.07 13.05 8.53
C PRO A 455 -27.86 12.02 7.72
N GLY A 456 -29.07 11.69 8.16
CA GLY A 456 -29.93 10.69 7.51
C GLY A 456 -29.76 9.26 8.02
N ARG A 457 -28.78 9.00 8.91
CA ARG A 457 -28.61 7.72 9.62
C ARG A 457 -29.02 7.84 11.07
N GLY A 458 -29.83 6.87 11.54
CA GLY A 458 -30.22 6.72 12.94
C GLY A 458 -31.12 7.85 13.48
N GLU A 459 -32.10 7.49 14.31
CA GLU A 459 -32.91 8.47 15.05
C GLU A 459 -32.08 9.01 16.22
N HIS A 460 -31.37 10.12 16.01
CA HIS A 460 -30.78 10.87 17.12
C HIS A 460 -31.88 11.65 17.84
N SER A 461 -32.65 10.94 18.67
CA SER A 461 -33.86 11.45 19.34
C SER A 461 -33.67 12.78 20.08
N TRP A 462 -32.45 13.12 20.52
CA TRP A 462 -32.16 14.42 21.14
C TRP A 462 -32.04 15.57 20.12
N LEU A 463 -31.48 15.32 18.92
CA LEU A 463 -31.46 16.28 17.82
C LEU A 463 -32.87 16.50 17.28
N ASP A 464 -33.68 15.44 17.17
CA ASP A 464 -35.08 15.56 16.77
C ASP A 464 -35.85 16.42 17.79
N ARG A 465 -35.64 16.19 19.09
CA ARG A 465 -36.24 17.03 20.15
C ARG A 465 -35.82 18.49 20.04
N ILE A 466 -34.54 18.78 19.77
CA ILE A 466 -34.06 20.15 19.56
C ILE A 466 -34.69 20.74 18.29
N GLY A 467 -34.73 19.99 17.18
CA GLY A 467 -35.35 20.41 15.94
C GLY A 467 -36.82 20.76 16.12
N PHE A 468 -37.60 19.88 16.76
CA PHE A 468 -39.00 20.13 17.08
C PHE A 468 -39.17 21.28 18.07
N ALA A 469 -38.26 21.46 19.04
CA ALA A 469 -38.30 22.61 19.95
C ALA A 469 -38.08 23.94 19.20
N VAL A 470 -37.15 23.99 18.23
CA VAL A 470 -36.93 25.16 17.38
C VAL A 470 -38.14 25.45 16.51
N VAL A 471 -38.75 24.43 15.91
CA VAL A 471 -39.99 24.57 15.13
C VAL A 471 -41.12 25.12 16.00
N LEU A 472 -41.29 24.58 17.21
CA LEU A 472 -42.31 25.04 18.17
C LEU A 472 -42.06 26.49 18.60
N MET A 473 -40.82 26.86 18.92
CA MET A 473 -40.44 28.24 19.27
C MET A 473 -40.72 29.20 18.12
N THR A 474 -40.41 28.80 16.89
CA THR A 474 -40.69 29.59 15.69
C THR A 474 -42.19 29.79 15.49
N LEU A 475 -42.98 28.72 15.66
CA LEU A 475 -44.45 28.79 15.59
C LEU A 475 -45.02 29.73 16.65
N ILE A 476 -44.55 29.63 17.90
CA ILE A 476 -44.95 30.53 18.99
C ILE A 476 -44.61 31.99 18.64
N GLY A 477 -43.42 32.24 18.09
CA GLY A 477 -43.02 33.58 17.64
C GLY A 477 -43.95 34.14 16.55
N VAL A 478 -44.28 33.33 15.54
CA VAL A 478 -45.19 33.73 14.45
C VAL A 478 -46.61 33.98 14.96
N LEU A 479 -47.14 33.10 15.80
CA LEU A 479 -48.47 33.26 16.39
C LEU A 479 -48.53 34.47 17.33
N GLY A 480 -47.50 34.67 18.15
CA GLY A 480 -47.36 35.83 19.02
C GLY A 480 -47.31 37.14 18.24
N HIS A 481 -46.54 37.19 17.15
CA HIS A 481 -46.52 38.33 16.24
C HIS A 481 -47.87 38.58 15.57
N GLY A 482 -48.57 37.51 15.15
CA GLY A 482 -49.92 37.57 14.60
C GLY A 482 -50.95 38.12 15.60
N ALA A 483 -50.91 37.64 16.84
CA ALA A 483 -51.77 38.10 17.92
C ALA A 483 -51.49 39.57 18.28
N ALA A 484 -50.23 39.96 18.36
CA ALA A 484 -49.84 41.36 18.55
C ALA A 484 -50.41 42.25 17.44
N ARG A 485 -50.28 41.85 16.16
CA ARG A 485 -50.89 42.58 15.05
C ARG A 485 -52.40 42.74 15.19
N LEU A 486 -53.12 41.70 15.64
CA LEU A 486 -54.58 41.79 15.84
C LEU A 486 -54.98 42.69 17.02
N LEU A 487 -54.24 42.60 18.13
CA LEU A 487 -54.49 43.41 19.33
C LEU A 487 -54.16 44.89 19.09
N PHE A 488 -53.05 45.19 18.42
CA PHE A 488 -52.65 46.57 18.12
C PHE A 488 -53.36 47.17 16.91
N ARG A 489 -54.03 46.37 16.06
CA ARG A 489 -54.88 46.87 14.97
C ARG A 489 -56.12 47.63 15.46
N ARG A 490 -56.57 47.41 16.71
CA ARG A 490 -57.69 48.13 17.32
C ARG A 490 -57.33 49.48 17.95
N LYS A 491 -56.06 49.92 17.88
CA LYS A 491 -55.60 51.20 18.47
C LYS A 491 -55.54 52.38 17.49
N ASN A 492 -55.98 52.22 16.25
CA ASN A 492 -56.01 53.29 15.22
C ASN A 492 -57.43 53.69 14.79
N VAL A 493 -58.41 53.59 15.69
CA VAL A 493 -59.71 54.26 15.53
C VAL A 493 -59.97 55.02 16.82
N ASP A 494 -59.41 56.23 16.88
CA ASP A 494 -59.98 57.44 17.49
C ASP A 494 -59.18 58.66 17.00
#